data_AF-A0AB38ALP8-F1
#
_entry.id   AF-A0AB38ALP8-F1
#
_cell.length_a   1.000
_cell.length_b   1.000
_cell.length_c   1.000
_cell.angle_alpha   90.00
_cell.angle_beta   90.00
_cell.angle_gamma   90.00
#
_symmetry.space_group_name_H-M   'P 1'
#
loop_
_entity.id
_entity.type
_entity.pdbx_description
1 polymer ?
#
loop_
_entity_poly.entity_id
_entity_poly.type
_entity_poly.pdbx_seq_one_letter_code
_entity_poly.pdbx_strand_id
1 'polypeptide(L)'
;MSDPQTARLLPWTTPDGKTCIVVGDGDGCVSRIADGMEAVQLDMAEDLLGHAADMLGDRKATFPELHYLACQLTGSLRDVRRVAESRGARLPRRGDGHRMTGFLQVSTATGNRAEAVALAQSLVSARLAAGAQIAGPVASVFRHEGECGTGAEWQLLLKIRADRYDEVEAHLLAHHPWRKPEVTAVPMVAGAKEYLHWIETATARE
;
A
#
# COMPACT_ATOMS: atom_id res chain seq x y z
N MET A 1 1.67 11.53 26.25
CA MET A 1 2.18 10.86 25.05
C MET A 1 2.08 11.88 23.93
N SER A 2 3.19 12.49 23.51
CA SER A 2 3.15 13.53 22.46
C SER A 2 2.82 12.89 21.12
N ASP A 3 1.85 13.48 20.43
CA ASP A 3 1.51 13.18 19.04
C ASP A 3 2.77 13.27 18.16
N PRO A 4 2.98 12.38 17.18
CA PRO A 4 4.18 12.42 16.35
C PRO A 4 4.18 13.72 15.53
N GLN A 5 5.10 14.62 15.86
CA GLN A 5 5.32 15.85 15.12
C GLN A 5 5.73 15.52 13.69
N THR A 6 4.92 15.95 12.72
CA THR A 6 5.17 15.73 11.30
C THR A 6 5.75 17.01 10.68
N ALA A 7 6.86 16.85 9.95
CA ALA A 7 7.45 17.94 9.17
C ALA A 7 6.75 18.05 7.81
N ARG A 8 6.19 19.24 7.51
CA ARG A 8 5.50 19.57 6.26
C ARG A 8 6.28 20.62 5.48
N LEU A 9 6.53 20.35 4.21
CA LEU A 9 7.06 21.32 3.25
C LEU A 9 6.02 22.42 2.96
N LEU A 10 6.42 23.69 3.01
CA LEU A 10 5.52 24.81 2.71
C LEU A 10 5.59 25.20 1.23
N PRO A 11 4.49 25.63 0.58
CA PRO A 11 4.45 25.95 -0.85
C PRO A 11 5.22 27.22 -1.26
N TRP A 12 5.78 27.95 -0.29
CA TRP A 12 6.65 29.11 -0.52
C TRP A 12 8.09 28.86 -0.05
N THR A 13 8.99 29.73 -0.52
CA THR A 13 10.37 29.85 -0.07
C THR A 13 10.60 31.19 0.63
N THR A 14 11.74 31.34 1.29
CA THR A 14 12.21 32.68 1.68
C THR A 14 12.55 33.52 0.45
N PRO A 15 12.68 34.85 0.59
CA PRO A 15 13.15 35.71 -0.50
C PRO A 15 14.50 35.26 -1.11
N ASP A 16 15.38 34.67 -0.29
CA ASP A 16 16.66 34.10 -0.73
C ASP A 16 16.54 32.69 -1.36
N GLY A 17 15.32 32.20 -1.58
CA GLY A 17 15.07 30.89 -2.20
C GLY A 17 15.22 29.68 -1.27
N LYS A 18 15.31 29.87 0.05
CA LYS A 18 15.44 28.74 0.99
C LYS A 18 14.09 28.06 1.21
N THR A 19 14.14 26.73 1.30
CA THR A 19 12.96 25.90 1.56
C THR A 19 12.42 26.14 2.98
N CYS A 20 11.10 26.37 3.08
CA CYS A 20 10.40 26.52 4.35
C CYS A 20 9.66 25.21 4.74
N ILE A 21 9.70 24.85 6.02
CA ILE A 21 9.06 23.66 6.60
C ILE A 21 8.34 24.09 7.88
N VAL A 22 7.16 23.51 8.14
CA VAL A 22 6.47 23.60 9.43
C VAL A 22 6.49 22.24 10.12
N VAL A 23 6.68 22.22 11.44
CA VAL A 23 6.65 20.99 12.26
C VAL A 23 5.46 21.09 13.21
N GLY A 24 4.55 20.11 13.17
CA GLY A 24 3.35 20.13 14.00
C GLY A 24 2.46 18.89 13.80
N ASP A 25 1.23 18.98 14.28
CA ASP A 25 0.17 17.97 14.15
C ASP A 25 -0.41 17.87 12.72
N GLY A 26 -0.08 18.84 11.86
CA GLY A 26 -0.54 18.88 10.47
C GLY A 26 -1.76 19.76 10.22
N ASP A 27 -2.49 20.20 11.26
CA ASP A 27 -3.71 21.03 11.15
C ASP A 27 -3.57 22.44 11.78
N GLY A 28 -2.37 22.78 12.26
CA GLY A 28 -2.04 24.12 12.73
C GLY A 28 -2.32 25.25 11.70
N CYS A 29 -2.40 26.49 12.19
CA CYS A 29 -2.70 27.68 11.37
C CYS A 29 -1.84 27.79 10.10
N VAL A 30 -0.53 27.52 10.22
CA VAL A 30 0.42 27.57 9.09
C VAL A 30 0.13 26.49 8.05
N SER A 31 -0.30 25.29 8.47
CA SER A 31 -0.72 24.23 7.56
C SER A 31 -1.94 24.65 6.74
N ARG A 32 -2.95 25.27 7.37
CA ARG A 32 -4.14 25.76 6.65
C ARG A 32 -3.82 26.87 5.66
N ILE A 33 -2.90 27.77 6.01
CA ILE A 33 -2.39 28.78 5.06
C ILE A 33 -1.66 28.10 3.89
N ALA A 34 -0.87 27.06 4.17
CA ALA A 34 -0.22 26.26 3.14
C ALA A 34 -1.23 25.56 2.22
N ASP A 35 -2.31 25.01 2.74
CA ASP A 35 -3.36 24.41 1.90
C ASP A 35 -4.03 25.44 0.99
N GLY A 36 -4.33 26.63 1.50
CA GLY A 36 -4.86 27.73 0.70
C GLY A 36 -3.91 28.20 -0.40
N MET A 37 -2.62 28.35 -0.08
CA MET A 37 -1.61 28.74 -1.08
C MET A 37 -1.35 27.65 -2.11
N GLU A 38 -1.34 26.37 -1.71
CA GLU A 38 -1.26 25.25 -2.65
C GLU A 38 -2.44 25.26 -3.63
N ALA A 39 -3.65 25.57 -3.18
CA ALA A 39 -4.83 25.68 -4.06
C ALA A 39 -4.67 26.82 -5.06
N VAL A 40 -4.33 28.04 -4.58
CA VAL A 40 -4.11 29.21 -5.45
C VAL A 40 -3.04 28.95 -6.50
N GLN A 41 -1.93 28.30 -6.15
CA GLN A 41 -0.86 27.98 -7.10
C GLN A 41 -1.32 26.99 -8.18
N LEU A 42 -2.19 26.04 -7.85
CA LEU A 42 -2.76 25.09 -8.80
C LEU A 42 -3.78 25.77 -9.73
N ASP A 43 -4.63 26.65 -9.20
CA ASP A 43 -5.59 27.43 -10.00
C ASP A 43 -4.86 28.35 -10.99
N MET A 44 -3.81 29.05 -10.52
CA MET A 44 -2.95 29.88 -11.39
C MET A 44 -2.25 29.06 -12.49
N ALA A 45 -1.89 27.81 -12.19
CA ALA A 45 -1.30 26.91 -13.18
C ALA A 45 -2.32 26.49 -14.25
N GLU A 46 -3.56 26.21 -13.85
CA GLU A 46 -4.66 25.91 -14.77
C GLU A 46 -4.97 27.09 -15.70
N ASP A 47 -5.09 28.30 -15.14
CA ASP A 47 -5.28 29.53 -15.92
C ASP A 47 -4.14 29.75 -16.93
N LEU A 48 -2.90 29.55 -16.50
CA LEU A 48 -1.72 29.69 -17.37
C LEU A 48 -1.69 28.63 -18.48
N LEU A 49 -2.12 27.40 -18.19
CA LEU A 49 -2.26 26.35 -19.20
C LEU A 49 -3.34 26.71 -20.24
N GLY A 50 -4.45 27.31 -19.82
CA GLY A 50 -5.47 27.85 -20.71
C GLY A 50 -4.89 28.93 -21.63
N HIS A 51 -4.20 29.92 -21.06
CA HIS A 51 -3.55 30.97 -21.84
C HIS A 51 -2.48 30.43 -22.80
N ALA A 52 -1.73 29.41 -22.38
CA ALA A 52 -0.74 28.75 -23.23
C ALA A 52 -1.40 28.05 -24.43
N ALA A 53 -2.53 27.37 -24.21
CA ALA A 53 -3.27 26.72 -25.28
C ALA A 53 -3.80 27.73 -26.31
N ASP A 54 -4.37 28.85 -25.84
CA ASP A 54 -4.86 29.92 -26.71
C ASP A 54 -3.72 30.54 -27.55
N MET A 55 -2.58 30.85 -26.91
CA MET A 55 -1.43 31.46 -27.60
C MET A 55 -0.79 30.51 -28.62
N LEU A 56 -0.69 29.21 -28.32
CA LEU A 56 -0.18 28.20 -29.26
C LEU A 56 -1.13 27.97 -30.44
N GLY A 57 -2.43 28.24 -30.26
CA GLY A 57 -3.43 28.22 -31.32
C GLY A 57 -3.39 29.45 -32.24
N ASP A 58 -2.89 30.59 -31.75
CA ASP A 58 -2.80 31.82 -32.53
C ASP A 58 -1.53 31.85 -33.41
N ARG A 59 -1.72 31.75 -34.72
CA ARG A 59 -0.63 31.86 -35.71
C ARG A 59 0.04 33.23 -35.77
N LYS A 60 -0.50 34.23 -35.08
CA LYS A 60 0.08 35.58 -34.97
C LYS A 60 0.95 35.77 -33.74
N ALA A 61 1.00 34.79 -32.82
CA ALA A 61 1.82 34.88 -31.61
C ALA A 61 3.29 35.15 -31.97
N THR A 62 3.87 36.14 -31.29
CA THR A 62 5.23 36.60 -31.54
C THR A 62 6.24 35.85 -30.69
N PHE A 63 7.50 35.85 -31.12
CA PHE A 63 8.58 35.21 -30.38
C PHE A 63 8.74 35.74 -28.93
N PRO A 64 8.69 37.06 -28.66
CA PRO A 64 8.73 37.57 -27.28
C PRO A 64 7.58 37.09 -26.40
N GLU A 65 6.37 36.98 -26.95
CA GLU A 65 5.19 36.48 -26.23
C GLU A 65 5.36 34.99 -25.87
N LEU A 66 5.82 34.18 -26.82
CA LEU A 66 6.13 32.76 -26.58
C LEU A 66 7.26 32.58 -25.56
N HIS A 67 8.28 33.44 -25.60
CA HIS A 67 9.38 33.40 -24.62
C HIS A 67 8.89 33.76 -23.21
N TYR A 68 8.06 34.80 -23.10
CA TYR A 68 7.44 35.19 -21.83
C TYR A 68 6.57 34.05 -21.28
N LEU A 69 5.72 33.45 -22.13
CA LEU A 69 4.89 32.31 -21.75
C LEU A 69 5.73 31.13 -21.24
N ALA A 70 6.84 30.79 -21.93
CA ALA A 70 7.74 29.73 -21.50
C ALA A 70 8.39 30.01 -20.13
N CYS A 71 8.75 31.27 -19.85
CA CYS A 71 9.25 31.68 -18.54
C CYS A 71 8.20 31.51 -17.45
N GLN A 72 6.95 31.95 -17.70
CA GLN A 72 5.84 31.79 -16.76
C GLN A 72 5.52 30.32 -16.49
N LEU A 73 5.46 29.49 -17.55
CA LEU A 73 5.23 28.05 -17.44
C LEU A 73 6.31 27.36 -16.61
N THR A 74 7.57 27.78 -16.78
CA THR A 74 8.69 27.25 -15.98
C THR A 74 8.54 27.60 -14.49
N GLY A 75 8.09 28.81 -14.17
CA GLY A 75 7.80 29.23 -12.80
C GLY A 75 6.66 28.40 -12.20
N SER A 76 5.52 28.36 -12.89
CA SER A 76 4.35 27.60 -12.46
C SER A 76 4.65 26.10 -12.27
N LEU A 77 5.44 25.48 -13.16
CA LEU A 77 5.83 24.08 -13.02
C LEU A 77 6.69 23.81 -11.76
N ARG A 78 7.53 24.77 -11.35
CA ARG A 78 8.29 24.65 -10.09
C ARG A 78 7.35 24.68 -8.88
N ASP A 79 6.34 25.54 -8.90
CA ASP A 79 5.33 25.63 -7.84
C ASP A 79 4.48 24.36 -7.78
N VAL A 80 3.98 23.88 -8.93
CA VAL A 80 3.21 22.62 -9.02
C VAL A 80 4.04 21.44 -8.52
N ARG A 81 5.32 21.34 -8.90
CA ARG A 81 6.22 20.30 -8.39
C ARG A 81 6.37 20.37 -6.88
N ARG A 82 6.51 21.58 -6.32
CA ARG A 82 6.63 21.80 -4.88
C ARG A 82 5.36 21.41 -4.12
N VAL A 83 4.19 21.74 -4.67
CA VAL A 83 2.88 21.29 -4.14
C VAL A 83 2.78 19.78 -4.18
N ALA A 84 3.19 19.15 -5.28
CA ALA A 84 3.20 17.69 -5.43
C ALA A 84 4.14 17.01 -4.42
N GLU A 85 5.34 17.55 -4.21
CA GLU A 85 6.28 17.07 -3.17
C GLU A 85 5.66 17.21 -1.77
N SER A 86 5.06 18.36 -1.47
CA SER A 86 4.43 18.63 -0.18
C SER A 86 3.25 17.70 0.09
N ARG A 87 2.33 17.53 -0.87
CA ARG A 87 1.18 16.62 -0.76
C ARG A 87 1.62 15.16 -0.73
N GLY A 88 2.56 14.78 -1.59
CA GLY A 88 3.10 13.43 -1.68
C GLY A 88 3.78 12.97 -0.38
N ALA A 89 4.45 13.87 0.33
CA ALA A 89 5.01 13.58 1.66
C ALA A 89 3.96 13.37 2.75
N ARG A 90 2.73 13.89 2.56
CA ARG A 90 1.59 13.70 3.48
C ARG A 90 0.76 12.47 3.16
N LEU A 91 0.88 11.94 1.94
CA LEU A 91 0.29 10.65 1.63
C LEU A 91 0.99 9.59 2.48
N PRO A 92 0.26 8.60 3.01
CA PRO A 92 0.92 7.43 3.56
C PRO A 92 1.81 6.87 2.45
N ARG A 93 3.12 6.70 2.71
CA ARG A 93 3.99 5.96 1.79
C ARG A 93 3.27 4.65 1.47
N ARG A 94 3.37 4.13 0.24
CA ARG A 94 2.99 2.73 -0.02
C ARG A 94 3.85 1.87 0.93
N GLY A 95 3.31 1.54 2.11
CA GLY A 95 4.04 0.99 3.27
C GLY A 95 3.71 1.60 4.65
N ASP A 96 3.20 2.84 4.74
CA ASP A 96 3.02 3.57 6.02
C ASP A 96 1.54 3.85 6.42
N GLY A 97 0.56 3.30 5.69
CA GLY A 97 -0.87 3.40 6.07
C GLY A 97 -1.34 2.37 7.10
N HIS A 98 -0.52 1.37 7.35
CA HIS A 98 -0.61 0.40 8.43
C HIS A 98 0.77 -0.23 8.41
N ARG A 99 1.50 -0.32 9.54
CA ARG A 99 2.71 -1.15 9.56
C ARG A 99 2.22 -2.59 9.41
N MET A 100 1.98 -3.01 8.18
CA MET A 100 1.73 -4.39 7.79
C MET A 100 2.84 -5.15 8.46
N THR A 101 2.51 -6.02 9.41
CA THR A 101 3.49 -6.47 10.40
C THR A 101 4.61 -7.31 9.79
N GLY A 102 4.69 -7.44 8.46
CA GLY A 102 5.55 -8.35 7.74
C GLY A 102 5.03 -9.78 7.82
N PHE A 103 3.75 -9.97 8.18
CA PHE A 103 3.13 -11.29 8.36
C PHE A 103 1.81 -11.41 7.61
N LEU A 104 1.52 -12.64 7.21
CA LEU A 104 0.29 -13.01 6.50
C LEU A 104 -0.40 -14.16 7.26
N GLN A 105 -1.73 -14.14 7.24
CA GLN A 105 -2.52 -15.34 7.45
C GLN A 105 -2.84 -15.94 6.08
N VAL A 106 -2.27 -17.10 5.77
CA VAL A 106 -2.57 -17.85 4.55
C VAL A 106 -3.65 -18.89 4.86
N SER A 107 -4.64 -19.05 3.99
CA SER A 107 -5.67 -20.08 4.14
C SER A 107 -5.81 -21.00 2.93
N THR A 108 -6.16 -22.25 3.21
CA THR A 108 -6.58 -23.29 2.24
C THR A 108 -7.61 -24.21 2.90
N ALA A 109 -8.19 -25.15 2.14
CA ALA A 109 -9.14 -26.14 2.65
C ALA A 109 -8.80 -27.55 2.15
N THR A 110 -9.12 -28.58 2.94
CA THR A 110 -8.99 -29.99 2.53
C THR A 110 -10.30 -30.76 2.75
N GLY A 111 -10.42 -31.95 2.15
CA GLY A 111 -11.64 -32.75 2.23
C GLY A 111 -11.84 -33.42 3.59
N ASN A 112 -10.76 -33.63 4.35
CA ASN A 112 -10.83 -34.18 5.70
C ASN A 112 -9.76 -33.61 6.63
N ARG A 113 -9.96 -33.85 7.94
CA ARG A 113 -9.07 -33.36 9.00
C ARG A 113 -7.66 -33.91 8.90
N ALA A 114 -7.50 -35.18 8.51
CA ALA A 114 -6.19 -35.82 8.47
C ALA A 114 -5.29 -35.18 7.41
N GLU A 115 -5.84 -34.86 6.24
CA GLU A 115 -5.17 -34.09 5.19
C GLU A 115 -4.77 -32.69 5.67
N ALA A 116 -5.69 -31.96 6.32
CA ALA A 116 -5.38 -30.63 6.86
C ALA A 116 -4.22 -30.68 7.87
N VAL A 117 -4.23 -31.67 8.77
CA VAL A 117 -3.17 -31.88 9.77
C VAL A 117 -1.84 -32.21 9.09
N ALA A 118 -1.84 -33.14 8.13
CA ALA A 118 -0.62 -33.53 7.43
C ALA A 118 -0.01 -32.36 6.65
N LEU A 119 -0.84 -31.59 5.93
CA LEU A 119 -0.40 -30.43 5.17
C LEU A 119 0.16 -29.34 6.10
N ALA A 120 -0.53 -29.04 7.20
CA ALA A 120 -0.08 -28.10 8.23
C ALA A 120 1.27 -28.50 8.84
N GLN A 121 1.42 -29.78 9.20
CA GLN A 121 2.67 -30.31 9.75
C GLN A 121 3.82 -30.16 8.77
N SER A 122 3.61 -30.42 7.48
CA SER A 122 4.65 -30.29 6.46
C SER A 122 5.21 -28.86 6.37
N LEU A 123 4.34 -27.85 6.42
CA LEU A 123 4.72 -26.44 6.36
C LEU A 123 5.44 -25.96 7.63
N VAL A 124 4.99 -26.41 8.79
CA VAL A 124 5.63 -26.08 10.08
C VAL A 124 6.99 -26.76 10.20
N SER A 125 7.10 -28.04 9.82
CA SER A 125 8.36 -28.77 9.79
C SER A 125 9.38 -28.17 8.82
N ALA A 126 8.92 -27.61 7.70
CA ALA A 126 9.76 -26.89 6.74
C ALA A 126 10.11 -25.44 7.17
N ARG A 127 9.66 -25.00 8.37
CA ARG A 127 9.78 -23.60 8.84
C ARG A 127 9.25 -22.55 7.85
N LEU A 128 8.24 -22.93 7.06
CA LEU A 128 7.52 -22.05 6.16
C LEU A 128 6.36 -21.34 6.87
N ALA A 129 5.78 -21.99 7.87
CA ALA A 129 4.79 -21.41 8.75
C ALA A 129 5.20 -21.58 10.22
N ALA A 130 4.94 -20.56 11.04
CA ALA A 130 5.18 -20.64 12.48
C ALA A 130 4.16 -21.56 13.16
N GLY A 131 2.93 -21.56 12.66
CA GLY A 131 1.87 -22.42 13.16
C GLY A 131 0.65 -22.40 12.26
N ALA A 132 -0.29 -23.29 12.59
CA ALA A 132 -1.52 -23.50 11.85
C ALA A 132 -2.70 -23.66 12.80
N GLN A 133 -3.86 -23.13 12.41
CA GLN A 133 -5.15 -23.50 13.01
C GLN A 133 -5.93 -24.32 12.00
N ILE A 134 -6.59 -25.37 12.46
CA ILE A 134 -7.44 -26.23 11.64
C ILE A 134 -8.85 -26.15 12.21
N ALA A 135 -9.79 -25.67 11.39
CA ALA A 135 -11.18 -25.50 11.76
C ALA A 135 -12.08 -26.32 10.83
N GLY A 136 -13.04 -27.03 11.41
CA GLY A 136 -13.99 -27.81 10.63
C GLY A 136 -14.72 -28.86 11.47
N PRO A 137 -15.64 -29.61 10.84
CA PRO A 137 -16.04 -29.45 9.43
C PRO A 137 -16.81 -28.15 9.19
N VAL A 138 -16.56 -27.47 8.07
CA VAL A 138 -17.35 -26.35 7.56
C VAL A 138 -18.11 -26.77 6.31
N ALA A 139 -19.31 -26.22 6.11
CA ALA A 139 -20.04 -26.43 4.86
C ALA A 139 -19.50 -25.51 3.78
N SER A 140 -19.11 -26.08 2.64
CA SER A 140 -18.78 -25.33 1.42
C SER A 140 -19.95 -25.40 0.44
N VAL A 141 -20.16 -24.32 -0.29
CA VAL A 141 -21.16 -24.24 -1.36
C VAL A 141 -20.45 -23.67 -2.59
N PHE A 142 -20.49 -24.39 -3.70
CA PHE A 142 -19.74 -24.05 -4.90
C PHE A 142 -20.58 -24.28 -6.15
N ARG A 143 -20.12 -23.73 -7.28
CA ARG A 143 -20.67 -24.04 -8.60
C ARG A 143 -19.65 -24.83 -9.40
N HIS A 144 -20.05 -26.00 -9.90
CA HIS A 144 -19.21 -26.86 -10.73
C HIS A 144 -20.01 -27.30 -11.96
N GLU A 145 -19.43 -27.16 -13.15
CA GLU A 145 -20.08 -27.51 -14.44
C GLU A 145 -21.50 -26.95 -14.63
N GLY A 146 -21.79 -25.79 -14.03
CA GLY A 146 -23.11 -25.13 -14.11
C GLY A 146 -24.07 -25.52 -13.00
N GLU A 147 -23.78 -26.52 -12.17
CA GLU A 147 -24.61 -26.96 -11.06
C GLU A 147 -24.08 -26.45 -9.71
N CYS A 148 -24.98 -26.23 -8.76
CA CYS A 148 -24.61 -25.89 -7.38
C CYS A 148 -24.35 -27.18 -6.60
N GLY A 149 -23.16 -27.29 -6.02
CA GLY A 149 -22.75 -28.38 -5.13
C GLY A 149 -22.53 -27.89 -3.71
N THR A 150 -22.58 -28.82 -2.76
CA THR A 150 -22.21 -28.60 -1.36
C THR A 150 -21.18 -29.61 -0.92
N GLY A 151 -20.21 -29.21 -0.10
CA GLY A 151 -19.17 -30.05 0.47
C GLY A 151 -19.00 -29.85 1.97
N ALA A 152 -18.27 -30.75 2.60
CA ALA A 152 -17.77 -30.57 3.96
C ALA A 152 -16.24 -30.50 3.89
N GLU A 153 -15.66 -29.45 4.48
CA GLU A 153 -14.24 -29.14 4.34
C GLU A 153 -13.61 -28.79 5.69
N TRP A 154 -12.29 -28.89 5.73
CA TRP A 154 -11.47 -28.49 6.87
C TRP A 154 -10.56 -27.33 6.45
N GLN A 155 -10.80 -26.17 7.05
CA GLN A 155 -10.08 -24.93 6.77
C GLN A 155 -8.76 -24.92 7.55
N LEU A 156 -7.67 -24.65 6.84
CA LEU A 156 -6.31 -24.50 7.37
C LEU A 156 -5.92 -23.03 7.33
N LEU A 157 -5.50 -22.47 8.46
CA LEU A 157 -5.12 -21.07 8.62
C LEU A 157 -3.68 -20.99 9.14
N LEU A 158 -2.73 -20.68 8.25
CA LEU A 158 -1.29 -20.64 8.46
C LEU A 158 -0.80 -19.23 8.81
N LYS A 159 0.17 -19.13 9.71
CA LYS A 159 0.75 -17.87 10.18
C LYS A 159 2.18 -17.80 9.68
N ILE A 160 2.45 -16.90 8.75
CA ILE A 160 3.72 -16.85 8.02
C ILE A 160 4.29 -15.43 8.01
N ARG A 161 5.58 -15.32 7.71
CA ARG A 161 6.16 -14.06 7.25
C ARG A 161 5.76 -13.79 5.80
N ALA A 162 5.53 -12.52 5.48
CA ALA A 162 5.12 -12.09 4.15
C ALA A 162 6.18 -12.41 3.08
N ASP A 163 7.47 -12.36 3.42
CA ASP A 163 8.57 -12.69 2.52
C ASP A 163 8.77 -14.19 2.28
N ARG A 164 7.94 -15.06 2.89
CA ARG A 164 7.91 -16.51 2.64
C ARG A 164 6.70 -16.95 1.81
N TYR A 165 5.85 -16.01 1.36
CA TYR A 165 4.60 -16.35 0.69
C TYR A 165 4.81 -17.24 -0.54
N ASP A 166 5.73 -16.90 -1.44
CA ASP A 166 5.96 -17.67 -2.67
C ASP A 166 6.40 -19.11 -2.37
N GLU A 167 7.23 -19.31 -1.34
CA GLU A 167 7.65 -20.65 -0.90
C GLU A 167 6.48 -21.43 -0.27
N VAL A 168 5.64 -20.76 0.51
CA VAL A 168 4.44 -21.35 1.12
C VAL A 168 3.43 -21.76 0.05
N GLU A 169 3.17 -20.89 -0.92
CA GLU A 169 2.26 -21.17 -2.04
C GLU A 169 2.78 -22.36 -2.86
N ALA A 170 4.06 -22.34 -3.25
CA ALA A 170 4.65 -23.44 -3.99
C ALA A 170 4.57 -24.77 -3.21
N HIS A 171 4.83 -24.73 -1.91
CA HIS A 171 4.73 -25.92 -1.05
C HIS A 171 3.30 -26.43 -0.95
N LEU A 172 2.32 -25.53 -0.77
CA LEU A 172 0.91 -25.87 -0.74
C LEU A 172 0.49 -26.53 -2.06
N LEU A 173 0.78 -25.90 -3.21
CA LEU A 173 0.41 -26.42 -4.52
C LEU A 173 1.06 -27.78 -4.83
N ALA A 174 2.28 -28.02 -4.36
CA ALA A 174 2.99 -29.28 -4.58
C ALA A 174 2.44 -30.45 -3.72
N HIS A 175 1.92 -30.16 -2.52
CA HIS A 175 1.52 -31.19 -1.55
C HIS A 175 0.00 -31.25 -1.30
N HIS A 176 -0.80 -30.39 -1.95
CA HIS A 176 -2.24 -30.37 -1.75
C HIS A 176 -2.91 -31.63 -2.32
N PRO A 177 -3.90 -32.22 -1.63
CA PRO A 177 -4.71 -33.31 -2.19
C PRO A 177 -5.56 -32.91 -3.42
N TRP A 178 -5.66 -31.61 -3.72
CA TRP A 178 -6.51 -31.08 -4.80
C TRP A 178 -5.66 -30.42 -5.86
N ARG A 179 -6.06 -30.58 -7.12
CA ARG A 179 -5.33 -30.02 -8.27
C ARG A 179 -5.42 -28.49 -8.36
N LYS A 180 -6.52 -27.91 -7.90
CA LYS A 180 -6.78 -26.46 -7.91
C LYS A 180 -7.31 -26.05 -6.53
N PRO A 181 -6.45 -26.05 -5.50
CA PRO A 181 -6.89 -25.67 -4.18
C PRO A 181 -7.16 -24.18 -4.10
N GLU A 182 -8.05 -23.78 -3.19
CA GLU A 182 -8.12 -22.39 -2.74
C GLU A 182 -6.86 -22.08 -1.94
N VAL A 183 -6.07 -21.08 -2.34
CA VAL A 183 -4.98 -20.55 -1.52
C VAL A 183 -5.10 -19.04 -1.53
N THR A 184 -5.34 -18.44 -0.36
CA THR A 184 -5.45 -16.98 -0.23
C THR A 184 -4.61 -16.47 0.94
N ALA A 185 -4.26 -15.18 0.91
CA ALA A 185 -3.48 -14.55 1.96
C ALA A 185 -4.13 -13.25 2.42
N VAL A 186 -4.29 -13.10 3.73
CA VAL A 186 -4.80 -11.88 4.36
C VAL A 186 -3.68 -11.27 5.20
N PRO A 187 -3.38 -9.97 5.01
CA PRO A 187 -2.43 -9.28 5.84
C PRO A 187 -2.77 -9.27 7.32
N MET A 188 -1.77 -9.56 8.15
CA MET A 188 -1.86 -9.23 9.57
C MET A 188 -1.48 -7.76 9.74
N VAL A 189 -2.46 -6.97 10.14
CA VAL A 189 -2.30 -5.54 10.34
C VAL A 189 -1.75 -5.29 11.76
N ALA A 190 -2.22 -5.98 12.78
CA ALA A 190 -1.71 -5.85 14.14
C ALA A 190 -1.66 -7.19 14.87
N GLY A 191 -0.80 -7.29 15.88
CA GLY A 191 -0.66 -8.45 16.75
C GLY A 191 0.16 -8.09 18.00
N ALA A 192 0.10 -8.93 19.02
CA ALA A 192 0.96 -8.79 20.20
C ALA A 192 2.44 -8.93 19.79
N LYS A 193 3.32 -8.06 20.30
CA LYS A 193 4.72 -7.97 19.86
C LYS A 193 5.45 -9.31 20.01
N GLU A 194 5.24 -9.97 21.15
CA GLU A 194 5.87 -11.25 21.49
C GLU A 194 5.39 -12.37 20.56
N TYR A 195 4.10 -12.33 20.16
CA TYR A 195 3.54 -13.30 19.22
C TYR A 195 4.11 -13.13 17.81
N LEU A 196 4.21 -11.88 17.34
CA LEU A 196 4.81 -11.57 16.05
C LEU A 196 6.30 -11.94 16.00
N HIS A 197 7.03 -11.67 17.08
CA HIS A 197 8.43 -12.08 17.22
C HIS A 197 8.60 -13.61 17.23
N TRP A 198 7.66 -14.35 17.83
CA TRP A 198 7.64 -15.80 17.74
C TRP A 198 7.46 -16.29 16.28
N ILE A 199 6.58 -15.64 15.49
CA ILE A 199 6.41 -15.99 14.07
C ILE A 199 7.73 -15.79 13.31
N GLU A 200 8.40 -14.65 13.51
CA GLU A 200 9.72 -14.36 12.96
C GLU A 200 10.74 -15.46 13.28
N THR A 201 10.83 -15.83 14.55
CA THR A 201 11.83 -16.77 15.06
C THR A 201 11.56 -18.20 14.58
N ALA A 202 10.31 -18.64 14.60
CA ALA A 202 9.90 -19.97 14.17
C ALA A 202 10.09 -20.20 12.66
N THR A 203 10.17 -19.12 11.87
CA THR A 203 10.33 -19.15 10.40
C THR A 203 11.65 -18.54 9.91
N ALA A 204 12.63 -18.39 10.80
CA ALA A 204 13.97 -17.92 10.45
C ALA A 204 14.65 -18.92 9.50
N ARG A 205 15.29 -18.39 8.45
CA ARG A 205 16.16 -19.16 7.55
C ARG A 205 17.44 -19.51 8.31
N GLU A 206 17.90 -20.75 8.16
CA GLU A 206 19.23 -21.19 8.62
C GLU A 206 20.33 -20.67 7.68
#